data_AF-A0A813LMU0-F1
#
_entry.id   AF-A0A813LMU0-F1
#
_cell.length_a   1.000
_cell.length_b   1.000
_cell.length_c   1.000
_cell.angle_alpha   90.00
_cell.angle_beta   90.00
_cell.angle_gamma   90.00
#
_symmetry.space_group_name_H-M   'P 1'
#
loop_
_entity.id
_entity.type
_entity.pdbx_description
1 polymer ?
#
loop_
_entity_poly.entity_id
_entity_poly.type
_entity_poly.pdbx_seq_one_letter_code
_entity_poly.pdbx_strand_id
1 'polypeptide(L)'
;MAHRLVLGAAAALPVFGLIPVMPSEGPLFPDYDCLQATPKPGRDAAIDWPAWLGIFEKVSSKKWMDYSNKYLEMYMDSDAEAYLQHVEECPLGVLNAELLLYTVAQLQGDSESAAFYAERAIRGIRSLPLHIIAGSRWPLLALLTSEELRKQLTPSGRDVANDTILNCENLEEPLLNWRRYQSNFWGDDRKDWYENSIRYVFSWQMREIPQALASECPLGYLLTTLIK
;
A
#
# COMPACT_ATOMS: atom_id res chain seq x y z
N MET A 1 1.54 54.60 39.10
CA MET A 1 1.62 53.65 37.97
C MET A 1 2.18 52.34 38.49
N ALA A 2 1.36 51.31 38.64
CA ALA A 2 1.79 49.99 39.09
C ALA A 2 1.25 48.96 38.08
N HIS A 3 2.12 48.41 37.25
CA HIS A 3 1.79 47.31 36.36
C HIS A 3 1.92 46.00 37.13
N ARG A 4 0.78 45.33 37.35
CA ARG A 4 0.73 43.96 37.84
C ARG A 4 1.03 43.00 36.68
N LEU A 5 2.15 42.29 36.76
CA LEU A 5 2.40 41.10 35.95
C LEU A 5 1.43 40.00 36.37
N VAL A 6 0.63 39.51 35.43
CA VAL A 6 -0.17 38.29 35.58
C VAL A 6 0.66 37.15 35.01
N LEU A 7 1.26 36.35 35.90
CA LEU A 7 1.87 35.06 35.56
C LEU A 7 0.73 34.07 35.29
N GLY A 8 0.45 33.81 34.01
CA GLY A 8 -0.43 32.73 33.58
C GLY A 8 0.24 31.39 33.84
N ALA A 9 -0.29 30.62 34.79
CA ALA A 9 0.09 29.23 35.00
C ALA A 9 -0.38 28.41 33.79
N ALA A 10 0.57 27.94 32.97
CA ALA A 10 0.30 26.95 31.94
C ALA A 10 -0.09 25.63 32.61
N ALA A 11 -1.37 25.29 32.57
CA ALA A 11 -1.85 23.99 33.01
C ALA A 11 -1.28 22.91 32.08
N ALA A 12 -0.31 22.13 32.60
CA ALA A 12 0.15 20.92 31.94
C ALA A 12 -1.00 19.92 31.93
N LEU A 13 -1.65 19.75 30.78
CA LEU A 13 -2.60 18.68 30.60
C LEU A 13 -1.84 17.35 30.63
N PRO A 14 -2.32 16.33 31.37
CA PRO A 14 -1.71 15.02 31.37
C PRO A 14 -1.76 14.46 29.95
N VAL A 15 -0.58 14.18 29.38
CA VAL A 15 -0.45 13.39 28.17
C VAL A 15 -0.86 11.97 28.54
N PHE A 16 -2.14 11.67 28.39
CA PHE A 16 -2.60 10.28 28.42
C PHE A 16 -1.88 9.57 27.28
N GLY A 17 -1.11 8.53 27.63
CA GLY A 17 -0.39 7.71 26.68
C GLY A 17 -1.35 7.28 25.58
N LEU A 18 -0.96 7.54 24.33
CA LEU A 18 -1.68 7.11 23.14
C LEU A 18 -1.72 5.58 23.17
N ILE A 19 -2.80 5.02 23.72
CA ILE A 19 -3.10 3.60 23.57
C ILE A 19 -3.35 3.43 22.06
N PRO A 20 -2.58 2.58 21.36
CA PRO A 20 -2.84 2.33 19.95
C PRO A 20 -4.29 1.88 19.82
N VAL A 21 -5.08 2.65 19.08
CA VAL A 21 -6.45 2.28 18.73
C VAL A 21 -6.33 1.09 17.79
N MET A 22 -6.32 -0.12 18.35
CA MET A 22 -6.57 -1.31 17.56
C MET A 22 -7.98 -1.17 16.97
N PRO A 23 -8.15 -1.28 15.65
CA PRO A 23 -9.47 -1.21 15.05
C PRO A 23 -10.40 -2.21 15.74
N SER A 24 -11.60 -1.78 16.09
CA SER A 24 -12.58 -2.59 16.80
C SER A 24 -12.95 -3.81 15.96
N GLU A 25 -12.47 -4.98 16.36
CA GLU A 25 -13.03 -6.33 16.11
C GLU A 25 -13.81 -6.52 14.79
N GLY A 26 -13.28 -6.05 13.66
CA GLY A 26 -13.62 -6.64 12.37
C GLY A 26 -13.09 -8.07 12.38
N PRO A 27 -13.75 -9.05 11.74
CA PRO A 27 -13.18 -10.38 11.59
C PRO A 27 -11.84 -10.21 10.87
N LEU A 28 -10.76 -10.32 11.63
CA LEU A 28 -9.42 -10.51 11.08
C LEU A 28 -9.58 -11.76 10.22
N PHE A 29 -9.54 -11.62 8.90
CA PHE A 29 -9.55 -12.79 8.03
C PHE A 29 -8.35 -13.65 8.47
N PRO A 30 -8.58 -14.88 8.97
CA PRO A 30 -7.60 -15.59 9.79
C PRO A 30 -6.33 -16.02 9.04
N ASP A 31 -6.33 -15.88 7.71
CA ASP A 31 -5.29 -16.38 6.82
C ASP A 31 -4.89 -15.33 5.77
N TYR A 32 -4.43 -14.16 6.21
CA TYR A 32 -4.02 -13.04 5.33
C TYR A 32 -3.14 -13.42 4.14
N ASP A 33 -2.29 -14.43 4.30
CA ASP A 33 -1.38 -14.92 3.27
C ASP A 33 -1.99 -16.02 2.39
N CYS A 34 -3.24 -16.37 2.63
CA CYS A 34 -4.07 -17.31 1.86
C CYS A 34 -3.46 -18.72 1.78
N LEU A 35 -2.79 -19.16 2.85
CA LEU A 35 -2.11 -20.45 2.95
C LEU A 35 -3.09 -21.64 3.03
N GLN A 36 -4.31 -21.37 3.47
CA GLN A 36 -5.42 -22.32 3.62
C GLN A 36 -6.50 -22.11 2.57
N ALA A 37 -6.34 -21.15 1.66
CA ALA A 37 -7.24 -20.97 0.54
C ALA A 37 -7.24 -22.25 -0.30
N THR A 38 -8.35 -22.98 -0.24
CA THR A 38 -8.53 -24.22 -0.99
C THR A 38 -9.43 -23.93 -2.19
N PRO A 39 -9.02 -24.32 -3.40
CA PRO A 39 -9.89 -24.31 -4.57
C PRO A 39 -11.23 -24.94 -4.25
N LYS A 40 -12.33 -24.20 -4.44
CA LYS A 40 -13.68 -24.80 -4.33
C LYS A 40 -13.81 -25.89 -5.42
N PRO A 41 -14.13 -27.15 -5.06
CA PRO A 41 -14.16 -28.25 -6.01
C PRO A 41 -15.20 -28.03 -7.11
N GLY A 42 -14.83 -28.34 -8.36
CA GLY A 42 -15.72 -28.28 -9.53
C GLY A 42 -15.51 -27.08 -10.47
N ARG A 43 -14.41 -26.33 -10.34
CA ARG A 43 -14.04 -25.27 -11.29
C ARG A 43 -12.59 -25.41 -11.74
N ASP A 44 -12.39 -25.36 -13.05
CA ASP A 44 -11.08 -25.55 -13.69
C ASP A 44 -10.14 -24.34 -13.55
N ALA A 45 -10.58 -23.23 -12.93
CA ALA A 45 -9.88 -21.94 -12.92
C ALA A 45 -9.54 -21.37 -11.53
N ALA A 46 -9.55 -22.19 -10.47
CA ALA A 46 -9.20 -21.71 -9.13
C ALA A 46 -7.69 -21.39 -9.02
N ILE A 47 -7.36 -20.21 -8.51
CA ILE A 47 -5.97 -19.78 -8.29
C ILE A 47 -5.40 -20.52 -7.08
N ASP A 48 -4.24 -21.17 -7.25
CA ASP A 48 -3.48 -21.74 -6.14
C ASP A 48 -2.70 -20.61 -5.45
N TRP A 49 -3.37 -19.91 -4.53
CA TRP A 49 -2.81 -18.76 -3.80
C TRP A 49 -1.53 -19.10 -3.01
N PRO A 50 -1.44 -20.23 -2.26
CA PRO A 50 -0.19 -20.60 -1.60
C PRO A 50 0.96 -20.83 -2.59
N ALA A 51 0.70 -21.50 -3.72
CA ALA A 51 1.73 -21.71 -4.72
C ALA A 51 2.17 -20.41 -5.38
N TRP A 52 1.23 -19.48 -5.62
CA TRP A 52 1.56 -18.16 -6.14
C TRP A 52 2.37 -17.34 -5.13
N LEU A 53 1.94 -17.27 -3.87
CA LEU A 53 2.70 -16.61 -2.81
C LEU A 53 4.13 -17.15 -2.72
N GLY A 54 4.27 -18.49 -2.79
CA GLY A 54 5.56 -19.17 -2.74
C GLY A 54 6.56 -18.75 -3.84
N ILE A 55 6.10 -18.16 -4.95
CA ILE A 55 7.00 -17.58 -5.97
C ILE A 55 7.78 -16.40 -5.39
N PHE A 56 7.10 -15.50 -4.68
CA PHE A 56 7.71 -14.28 -4.16
C PHE A 56 8.74 -14.56 -3.07
N GLU A 57 8.60 -15.69 -2.38
CA GLU A 57 9.52 -16.12 -1.31
C GLU A 57 10.75 -16.87 -1.84
N LYS A 58 10.58 -17.60 -2.93
CA LYS A 58 11.62 -18.52 -3.46
C LYS A 58 12.39 -17.93 -4.62
N VAL A 59 11.82 -16.96 -5.31
CA VAL A 59 12.36 -16.40 -6.55
C VAL A 59 12.75 -14.94 -6.34
N SER A 60 13.85 -14.52 -6.97
CA SER A 60 14.25 -13.12 -6.96
C SER A 60 13.21 -12.22 -7.61
N SER A 61 13.12 -10.97 -7.16
CA SER A 61 12.17 -9.97 -7.67
C SER A 61 12.19 -9.80 -9.18
N LYS A 62 13.37 -10.01 -9.78
CA LYS A 62 13.60 -9.95 -11.22
C LYS A 62 12.80 -10.93 -12.07
N LYS A 63 12.27 -11.99 -11.45
CA LYS A 63 11.55 -13.09 -12.11
C LYS A 63 10.12 -13.23 -11.59
N TRP A 64 9.67 -12.33 -10.71
CA TRP A 64 8.32 -12.41 -10.15
C TRP A 64 7.26 -12.40 -11.24
N MET A 65 7.39 -11.54 -12.25
CA MET A 65 6.45 -11.48 -13.37
C MET A 65 6.40 -12.77 -14.17
N ASP A 66 7.56 -13.29 -14.60
CA ASP A 66 7.65 -14.50 -15.43
C ASP A 66 6.97 -15.71 -14.76
N TYR A 67 7.20 -15.88 -13.46
CA TYR A 67 6.63 -17.00 -12.70
C TYR A 67 5.17 -16.74 -12.30
N SER A 68 4.75 -15.47 -12.22
CA SER A 68 3.36 -15.10 -11.91
C SER A 68 2.43 -15.17 -13.12
N ASN A 69 2.95 -15.23 -14.36
CA ASN A 69 2.18 -15.09 -15.59
C ASN A 69 0.96 -16.01 -15.64
N LYS A 70 1.12 -17.30 -15.31
CA LYS A 70 0.00 -18.26 -15.27
C LYS A 70 -1.14 -17.79 -14.35
N TYR A 71 -0.82 -17.29 -13.17
CA TYR A 71 -1.83 -16.85 -12.20
C TYR A 71 -2.49 -15.54 -12.61
N LEU A 72 -1.72 -14.64 -13.23
CA LEU A 72 -2.23 -13.40 -13.80
C LEU A 72 -3.18 -13.68 -14.97
N GLU A 73 -2.85 -14.61 -15.86
CA GLU A 73 -3.75 -15.05 -16.94
C GLU A 73 -5.06 -15.62 -16.39
N MET A 74 -4.99 -16.55 -15.42
CA MET A 74 -6.18 -17.09 -14.76
C MET A 74 -7.04 -16.00 -14.11
N TYR A 75 -6.38 -15.01 -13.51
CA TYR A 75 -7.06 -13.87 -12.90
C TYR A 75 -7.71 -12.94 -13.94
N MET A 76 -7.04 -12.65 -15.05
CA MET A 76 -7.56 -11.81 -16.14
C MET A 76 -8.71 -12.48 -16.89
N ASP A 77 -8.64 -13.80 -17.07
CA ASP A 77 -9.69 -14.59 -17.73
C ASP A 77 -10.91 -14.84 -16.82
N SER A 78 -10.85 -14.39 -15.56
CA SER A 78 -11.95 -14.55 -14.60
C SER A 78 -13.13 -13.65 -14.97
N ASP A 79 -14.33 -14.24 -15.01
CA ASP A 79 -15.56 -13.47 -15.05
C ASP A 79 -15.85 -12.77 -13.72
N ALA A 80 -16.94 -12.00 -13.66
CA ALA A 80 -17.31 -11.26 -12.45
C ALA A 80 -17.57 -12.17 -11.24
N GLU A 81 -18.09 -13.38 -11.45
CA GLU A 81 -18.37 -14.32 -10.36
C GLU A 81 -17.06 -14.90 -9.80
N ALA A 82 -16.16 -15.33 -10.70
CA ALA A 82 -14.83 -15.81 -10.33
C ALA A 82 -14.00 -14.71 -9.64
N TYR A 83 -14.07 -13.46 -10.12
CA TYR A 83 -13.41 -12.33 -9.46
C TYR A 83 -13.89 -12.13 -8.02
N LEU A 84 -15.21 -12.14 -7.78
CA LEU A 84 -15.74 -11.98 -6.42
C LEU A 84 -15.29 -13.12 -5.51
N GLN A 85 -15.18 -14.34 -6.04
CA GLN A 85 -14.65 -15.48 -5.30
C GLN A 85 -13.17 -15.31 -4.97
N HIS A 86 -12.35 -14.85 -5.92
CA HIS A 86 -10.94 -14.54 -5.64
C HIS A 86 -10.80 -13.51 -4.52
N VAL A 87 -11.68 -12.50 -4.49
CA VAL A 87 -11.71 -11.49 -3.42
C VAL A 87 -12.10 -12.13 -2.08
N GLU A 88 -13.03 -13.07 -2.05
CA GLU A 88 -13.40 -13.81 -0.84
C GLU A 88 -12.30 -14.77 -0.36
N GLU A 89 -11.63 -15.45 -1.28
CA GLU A 89 -10.61 -16.46 -0.99
C GLU A 89 -9.29 -15.82 -0.56
N CYS A 90 -8.85 -14.76 -1.25
CA CYS A 90 -7.57 -14.14 -1.02
C CYS A 90 -7.54 -12.63 -1.34
N PRO A 91 -8.07 -11.77 -0.46
CA PRO A 91 -8.09 -10.32 -0.69
C PRO A 91 -6.70 -9.71 -0.98
N LEU A 92 -5.66 -10.15 -0.26
CA LEU A 92 -4.30 -9.65 -0.44
C LEU A 92 -3.64 -10.17 -1.72
N GLY A 93 -3.94 -11.41 -2.13
CA GLY A 93 -3.49 -11.97 -3.40
C GLY A 93 -4.14 -11.28 -4.59
N VAL A 94 -5.43 -10.94 -4.48
CA VAL A 94 -6.12 -10.08 -5.46
C VAL A 94 -5.46 -8.71 -5.53
N LEU A 95 -5.20 -8.06 -4.38
CA LEU A 95 -4.51 -6.77 -4.39
C LEU A 95 -3.13 -6.86 -5.04
N ASN A 96 -2.40 -7.95 -4.80
CA ASN A 96 -1.12 -8.22 -5.46
C ASN A 96 -1.26 -8.37 -6.98
N ALA A 97 -2.28 -9.10 -7.44
CA ALA A 97 -2.60 -9.25 -8.87
C ALA A 97 -2.88 -7.88 -9.52
N GLU A 98 -3.75 -7.08 -8.90
CA GLU A 98 -4.12 -5.74 -9.36
C GLU A 98 -2.90 -4.82 -9.47
N LEU A 99 -2.00 -4.84 -8.47
CA LEU A 99 -0.76 -4.07 -8.50
C LEU A 99 0.21 -4.54 -9.59
N LEU A 100 0.35 -5.86 -9.80
CA LEU A 100 1.19 -6.41 -10.87
C LEU A 100 0.62 -6.07 -12.25
N LEU A 101 -0.69 -6.19 -12.46
CA LEU A 101 -1.35 -5.90 -13.74
C LEU A 101 -1.34 -4.41 -14.07
N TYR A 102 -1.60 -3.57 -13.08
CA TYR A 102 -1.38 -2.13 -13.20
C TYR A 102 0.05 -1.84 -13.67
N THR A 103 1.03 -2.46 -13.01
CA THR A 103 2.44 -2.31 -13.36
C THR A 103 2.70 -2.69 -14.81
N VAL A 104 2.21 -3.87 -15.24
CA VAL A 104 2.35 -4.37 -16.63
C VAL A 104 1.70 -3.44 -17.65
N ALA A 105 0.48 -3.00 -17.40
CA ALA A 105 -0.26 -2.11 -18.30
C ALA A 105 0.50 -0.78 -18.53
N GLN A 106 1.07 -0.22 -17.46
CA GLN A 106 1.93 0.96 -17.56
C GLN A 106 3.15 0.72 -18.48
N LEU A 107 3.77 -0.48 -18.45
CA LEU A 107 4.92 -0.82 -19.30
C LEU A 107 4.57 -0.85 -20.77
N GLN A 108 3.39 -1.40 -21.04
CA GLN A 108 2.88 -1.60 -22.38
C GLN A 108 2.36 -0.29 -22.97
N GLY A 109 2.28 0.78 -22.16
CA GLY A 109 1.67 2.05 -22.54
C GLY A 109 0.15 1.94 -22.68
N ASP A 110 -0.47 0.91 -22.10
CA ASP A 110 -1.91 0.71 -22.08
C ASP A 110 -2.51 1.52 -20.93
N SER A 111 -2.77 2.79 -21.21
CA SER A 111 -3.33 3.73 -20.22
C SER A 111 -4.72 3.35 -19.74
N GLU A 112 -5.52 2.64 -20.55
CA GLU A 112 -6.88 2.27 -20.19
C GLU A 112 -6.85 1.13 -19.16
N SER A 113 -6.12 0.05 -19.47
CA SER A 113 -5.91 -1.05 -18.51
C SER A 113 -5.21 -0.57 -17.24
N ALA A 114 -4.23 0.33 -17.36
CA ALA A 114 -3.56 0.88 -16.20
C ALA A 114 -4.54 1.66 -15.29
N ALA A 115 -5.39 2.53 -15.85
CA ALA A 115 -6.38 3.25 -15.05
C ALA A 115 -7.36 2.31 -14.35
N PHE A 116 -7.80 1.26 -15.06
CA PHE A 116 -8.70 0.24 -14.53
C PHE A 116 -8.11 -0.51 -13.33
N TYR A 117 -6.90 -1.07 -13.46
CA TYR A 117 -6.24 -1.80 -12.37
C TYR A 117 -5.81 -0.86 -11.22
N ALA A 118 -5.45 0.40 -11.52
CA ALA A 118 -5.17 1.39 -10.49
C ALA A 118 -6.38 1.66 -9.59
N GLU A 119 -7.58 1.84 -10.17
CA GLU A 119 -8.80 2.08 -9.40
C GLU A 119 -9.09 0.92 -8.44
N ARG A 120 -8.94 -0.32 -8.91
CA ARG A 120 -9.16 -1.52 -8.12
C ARG A 120 -8.10 -1.70 -7.03
N ALA A 121 -6.83 -1.46 -7.34
CA ALA A 121 -5.75 -1.48 -6.36
C ALA A 121 -5.98 -0.44 -5.25
N ILE A 122 -6.36 0.79 -5.59
CA ILE A 122 -6.69 1.84 -4.61
C ILE A 122 -7.84 1.42 -3.71
N ARG A 123 -8.89 0.82 -4.29
CA ARG A 123 -10.01 0.29 -3.52
C ARG A 123 -9.57 -0.80 -2.55
N GLY A 124 -8.71 -1.72 -2.99
CA GLY A 124 -8.14 -2.78 -2.16
C GLY A 124 -7.24 -2.26 -1.04
N ILE A 125 -6.39 -1.27 -1.32
CA ILE A 125 -5.54 -0.63 -0.29
C ILE A 125 -6.41 0.05 0.77
N ARG A 126 -7.49 0.72 0.36
CA ARG A 126 -8.42 1.40 1.27
C ARG A 126 -9.31 0.45 2.06
N SER A 127 -9.61 -0.74 1.53
CA SER A 127 -10.49 -1.71 2.18
C SER A 127 -9.78 -2.61 3.20
N LEU A 128 -8.45 -2.71 3.14
CA LEU A 128 -7.66 -3.56 4.02
C LEU A 128 -6.93 -2.73 5.10
N PRO A 129 -6.82 -3.22 6.35
CA PRO A 129 -6.05 -2.53 7.36
C PRO A 129 -4.58 -2.39 6.92
N LEU A 130 -4.03 -1.18 6.97
CA LEU A 130 -2.69 -0.92 6.43
C LEU A 130 -1.57 -1.72 7.13
N HIS A 131 -1.74 -2.05 8.41
CA HIS A 131 -0.80 -2.92 9.13
C HIS A 131 -0.79 -4.36 8.60
N ILE A 132 -1.91 -4.84 8.05
CA ILE A 132 -2.00 -6.13 7.36
C ILE A 132 -1.27 -6.07 6.02
N ILE A 133 -1.46 -5.01 5.24
CA ILE A 133 -0.73 -4.82 3.97
C ILE A 133 0.79 -4.78 4.22
N ALA A 134 1.23 -4.09 5.28
CA ALA A 134 2.64 -3.98 5.63
C ALA A 134 3.22 -5.27 6.25
N GLY A 135 2.40 -6.06 6.94
CA GLY A 135 2.80 -7.31 7.62
C GLY A 135 2.63 -8.57 6.79
N SER A 136 1.98 -8.48 5.64
CA SER A 136 1.69 -9.59 4.73
C SER A 136 2.96 -10.14 4.07
N ARG A 137 2.97 -11.44 3.78
CA ARG A 137 4.04 -12.11 2.99
C ARG A 137 3.94 -11.80 1.50
N TRP A 138 2.76 -11.38 1.02
CA TRP A 138 2.63 -10.82 -0.32
C TRP A 138 3.52 -9.58 -0.46
N PRO A 139 4.22 -9.40 -1.59
CA PRO A 139 5.18 -8.32 -1.79
C PRO A 139 4.49 -6.97 -2.07
N LEU A 140 3.37 -6.68 -1.43
CA LEU A 140 2.53 -5.49 -1.70
C LEU A 140 3.31 -4.20 -1.49
N LEU A 141 4.00 -4.09 -0.35
CA LEU A 141 4.85 -2.94 -0.08
C LEU A 141 5.99 -2.84 -1.09
N ALA A 142 6.62 -3.97 -1.45
CA ALA A 142 7.66 -3.98 -2.46
C ALA A 142 7.11 -3.51 -3.81
N LEU A 143 5.94 -3.98 -4.25
CA LEU A 143 5.32 -3.52 -5.49
C LEU A 143 5.00 -2.02 -5.46
N LEU A 144 4.49 -1.53 -4.33
CA LEU A 144 4.15 -0.13 -4.11
C LEU A 144 5.38 0.80 -4.03
N THR A 145 6.58 0.27 -3.79
CA THR A 145 7.78 1.09 -3.49
C THR A 145 9.04 0.75 -4.31
N SER A 146 9.04 -0.38 -5.03
CA SER A 146 10.24 -0.99 -5.61
C SER A 146 10.81 -0.19 -6.76
N GLU A 147 12.07 0.23 -6.62
CA GLU A 147 12.89 0.80 -7.70
C GLU A 147 13.35 -0.24 -8.71
N GLU A 148 13.54 -1.49 -8.29
CA GLU A 148 13.99 -2.58 -9.15
C GLU A 148 12.91 -3.07 -10.10
N LEU A 149 11.64 -3.07 -9.68
CA LEU A 149 10.52 -3.15 -10.62
C LEU A 149 10.60 -1.91 -11.51
N ARG A 150 10.59 -0.69 -10.98
CA ARG A 150 10.73 0.53 -11.82
C ARG A 150 11.85 0.49 -12.88
N LYS A 151 13.03 -0.06 -12.56
CA LYS A 151 14.20 -0.18 -13.46
C LYS A 151 14.07 -1.28 -14.52
N GLN A 152 13.48 -2.42 -14.18
CA GLN A 152 13.24 -3.50 -15.15
C GLN A 152 12.13 -3.15 -16.15
N LEU A 153 11.39 -2.09 -15.84
CA LEU A 153 10.21 -1.62 -16.52
C LEU A 153 10.48 -0.42 -17.45
N THR A 154 11.73 0.06 -17.52
CA THR A 154 12.10 1.24 -18.32
C THR A 154 13.17 0.95 -19.39
N PRO A 155 12.76 0.92 -20.67
CA PRO A 155 13.49 1.57 -21.75
C PRO A 155 12.94 2.99 -22.05
N SER A 156 11.74 3.34 -21.57
CA SER A 156 10.98 4.54 -21.97
C SER A 156 10.86 5.67 -20.92
N GLY A 157 11.42 5.50 -19.72
CA GLY A 157 11.60 6.59 -18.75
C GLY A 157 10.35 7.11 -18.01
N ARG A 158 9.23 6.39 -18.01
CA ARG A 158 8.10 6.73 -17.12
C ARG A 158 8.20 5.95 -15.81
N ASP A 159 8.38 6.68 -14.72
CA ASP A 159 8.45 6.13 -13.37
C ASP A 159 7.02 5.90 -12.84
N VAL A 160 6.73 4.72 -12.31
CA VAL A 160 5.47 4.42 -11.58
C VAL A 160 5.33 5.31 -10.33
N ALA A 161 6.45 5.79 -9.78
CA ALA A 161 6.46 6.80 -8.73
C ALA A 161 6.05 8.21 -9.20
N ASN A 162 5.85 8.43 -10.50
CA ASN A 162 5.22 9.64 -11.06
C ASN A 162 3.72 9.43 -11.34
N ASP A 163 3.13 8.30 -10.96
CA ASP A 163 1.69 8.11 -11.04
C ASP A 163 1.00 8.97 -9.98
N THR A 164 0.37 10.04 -10.46
CA THR A 164 -0.25 11.10 -9.66
C THR A 164 -1.36 10.60 -8.74
N ILE A 165 -1.92 9.41 -9.01
CA ILE A 165 -3.01 8.80 -8.27
C ILE A 165 -2.45 7.99 -7.08
N LEU A 166 -1.36 7.25 -7.28
CA LEU A 166 -0.74 6.45 -6.22
C LEU A 166 0.25 7.26 -5.35
N ASN A 167 0.96 8.22 -5.94
CA ASN A 167 1.96 9.03 -5.26
C ASN A 167 1.38 10.33 -4.64
N CYS A 168 0.10 10.61 -4.89
CA CYS A 168 -0.60 11.76 -4.32
C CYS A 168 0.05 13.12 -4.67
N GLU A 169 0.75 13.21 -5.80
CA GLU A 169 1.54 14.38 -6.18
C GLU A 169 0.68 15.56 -6.67
N ASN A 170 -0.57 15.30 -7.09
CA ASN A 170 -1.50 16.30 -7.65
C ASN A 170 -2.69 16.62 -6.74
N LEU A 171 -2.52 16.54 -5.43
CA LEU A 171 -3.55 16.99 -4.49
C LEU A 171 -3.59 18.53 -4.47
N GLU A 172 -4.77 19.11 -4.70
CA GLU A 172 -4.96 20.57 -4.76
C GLU A 172 -4.68 21.22 -3.40
N GLU A 173 -5.12 20.61 -2.30
CA GLU A 173 -4.89 21.06 -0.93
C GLU A 173 -4.54 19.87 -0.01
N PRO A 174 -3.27 19.41 0.01
CA PRO A 174 -2.93 18.21 0.74
C PRO A 174 -2.84 18.47 2.26
N LEU A 175 -3.47 17.61 3.07
CA LEU A 175 -3.42 17.62 4.54
C LEU A 175 -1.99 17.38 5.08
N LEU A 176 -1.15 16.69 4.29
CA LEU A 176 0.28 16.52 4.53
C LEU A 176 1.05 16.74 3.24
N ASN A 177 2.27 17.27 3.33
CA ASN A 177 3.17 17.32 2.16
C ASN A 177 3.69 15.92 1.82
N TRP A 178 2.85 15.11 1.18
CA TRP A 178 3.12 13.71 0.83
C TRP A 178 4.32 13.59 -0.07
N ARG A 179 4.44 14.46 -1.07
CA ARG A 179 5.60 14.48 -1.97
C ARG A 179 6.92 14.56 -1.20
N ARG A 180 7.03 15.51 -0.25
CA ARG A 180 8.24 15.66 0.57
C ARG A 180 8.42 14.53 1.57
N TYR A 181 7.34 14.00 2.12
CA TYR A 181 7.41 12.86 3.02
C TYR A 181 7.94 11.61 2.31
N GLN A 182 7.35 11.31 1.15
CA GLN A 182 7.67 10.12 0.40
C GLN A 182 9.04 10.22 -0.29
N SER A 183 9.49 11.43 -0.67
CA SER A 183 10.84 11.63 -1.23
C SER A 183 11.94 11.16 -0.29
N ASN A 184 11.70 11.14 1.03
CA ASN A 184 12.66 10.60 2.00
C ASN A 184 12.97 9.11 1.77
N PHE A 185 12.07 8.36 1.15
CA PHE A 185 12.23 6.92 0.93
C PHE A 185 12.91 6.59 -0.41
N TRP A 186 13.22 7.61 -1.22
CA TRP A 186 13.72 7.46 -2.58
C TRP A 186 14.91 8.38 -2.86
N GLY A 187 15.68 8.08 -3.90
CA GLY A 187 16.81 8.92 -4.33
C GLY A 187 17.93 9.05 -3.29
N ASP A 188 18.67 10.16 -3.36
CA ASP A 188 19.83 10.44 -2.48
C ASP A 188 19.42 10.66 -1.01
N ASP A 189 18.20 11.15 -0.78
CA ASP A 189 17.64 11.41 0.55
C ASP A 189 17.37 10.13 1.36
N ARG A 190 17.38 8.97 0.69
CA ARG A 190 17.18 7.66 1.33
C ARG A 190 18.19 7.37 2.43
N LYS A 191 19.40 7.94 2.41
CA LYS A 191 20.41 7.65 3.46
C LYS A 191 19.96 8.13 4.84
N ASP A 192 19.22 9.23 4.89
CA ASP A 192 18.73 9.87 6.11
C ASP A 192 17.21 9.74 6.26
N TRP A 193 16.61 8.76 5.57
CA TRP A 193 15.16 8.59 5.45
C TRP A 193 14.45 8.59 6.81
N TYR A 194 15.04 7.92 7.81
CA TYR A 194 14.44 7.80 9.14
C TYR A 194 14.37 9.16 9.85
N GLU A 195 15.48 9.91 9.90
CA GLU A 195 15.53 11.22 10.54
C GLU A 195 14.60 12.24 9.88
N ASN A 196 14.47 12.16 8.56
CA ASN A 196 13.61 13.04 7.78
C ASN A 196 12.12 12.68 7.91
N SER A 197 11.81 11.40 8.12
CA SER A 197 10.43 10.89 8.12
C SER A 197 9.82 10.79 9.50
N ILE A 198 10.62 10.60 10.56
CA ILE A 198 10.13 10.48 11.94
C ILE A 198 9.34 11.72 12.41
N ARG A 199 9.69 12.90 11.89
CA ARG A 199 8.97 14.16 12.17
C ARG A 199 7.53 14.15 11.67
N TYR A 200 7.27 13.44 10.56
CA TYR A 200 5.93 13.30 10.01
C TYR A 200 5.10 12.32 10.84
N VAL A 201 5.70 11.21 11.27
CA VAL A 201 5.01 10.21 12.12
C VAL A 201 4.58 10.81 13.45
N PHE A 202 5.42 11.64 14.07
CA PHE A 202 5.08 12.33 15.32
C PHE A 202 4.36 13.66 15.13
N SER A 203 4.02 14.03 13.89
CA SER A 203 3.24 15.23 13.61
C SER A 203 1.87 15.15 14.29
N TRP A 204 1.25 16.30 14.52
CA TRP A 204 -0.11 16.31 15.06
C TRP A 204 -1.10 15.72 14.04
N GLN A 205 -0.88 15.92 12.73
CA GLN A 205 -1.77 15.40 11.69
C GLN A 205 -1.89 13.88 11.76
N MET A 206 -0.76 13.16 11.91
CA MET A 206 -0.77 11.69 12.01
C MET A 206 -1.50 11.16 13.25
N ARG A 207 -1.56 11.96 14.32
CA ARG A 207 -2.26 11.59 15.56
C ARG A 207 -3.74 11.94 15.53
N GLU A 208 -4.08 13.11 15.03
CA GLU A 208 -5.44 13.68 15.14
C GLU A 208 -6.34 13.34 13.95
N ILE A 209 -5.78 13.14 12.75
CA ILE A 209 -6.55 12.89 11.51
C ILE A 209 -6.07 11.69 10.67
N PRO A 210 -5.70 10.54 11.27
CA PRO A 210 -5.11 9.42 10.53
C PRO A 210 -6.02 8.88 9.42
N GLN A 211 -7.34 8.84 9.63
CA GLN A 211 -8.28 8.35 8.61
C GLN A 211 -8.36 9.28 7.39
N ALA A 212 -8.30 10.59 7.61
CA ALA A 212 -8.31 11.57 6.52
C ALA A 212 -7.02 11.46 5.69
N LEU A 213 -5.87 11.33 6.36
CA LEU A 213 -4.58 11.12 5.71
C LEU A 213 -4.50 9.80 4.93
N ALA A 214 -5.01 8.70 5.49
CA ALA A 214 -5.08 7.41 4.79
C ALA A 214 -6.02 7.47 3.58
N SER A 215 -7.09 8.25 3.64
CA SER A 215 -8.02 8.43 2.52
C SER A 215 -7.41 9.32 1.43
N GLU A 216 -6.73 10.39 1.83
CA GLU A 216 -6.06 11.35 0.94
C GLU A 216 -4.88 10.71 0.20
N CYS A 217 -3.99 10.04 0.93
CA CYS A 217 -2.81 9.41 0.35
C CYS A 217 -2.53 8.03 0.95
N PRO A 218 -3.17 6.96 0.45
CA PRO A 218 -3.03 5.63 1.01
C PRO A 218 -1.57 5.13 1.04
N LEU A 219 -0.81 5.34 -0.04
CA LEU A 219 0.60 4.94 -0.10
C LEU A 219 1.47 5.75 0.86
N GLY A 220 1.29 7.07 0.89
CA GLY A 220 2.00 7.95 1.81
C GLY A 220 1.75 7.56 3.26
N TYR A 221 0.50 7.32 3.64
CA TYR A 221 0.17 6.85 4.98
C TYR A 221 0.78 5.48 5.25
N LEU A 222 0.72 4.52 4.32
CA LEU A 222 1.30 3.19 4.50
C LEU A 222 2.81 3.27 4.77
N LEU A 223 3.55 4.15 4.07
CA LEU A 223 4.98 4.36 4.31
C LEU A 223 5.29 4.82 5.74
N THR A 224 4.35 5.45 6.45
CA THR A 224 4.53 5.83 7.88
C THR A 224 4.65 4.63 8.79
N THR A 225 4.03 3.51 8.43
CA THR A 225 4.08 2.27 9.22
C THR A 225 5.44 1.58 9.16
N LEU A 226 6.32 1.99 8.25
CA LEU A 226 7.70 1.49 8.14
C LEU A 226 8.63 2.09 9.19
N ILE A 227 8.21 3.20 9.82
CA ILE A 227 8.97 3.89 10.85
C ILE A 227 8.50 3.33 12.19
N LYS A 228 9.29 2.40 12.73
CA LYS A 228 9.12 1.85 14.08
C LYS A 228 10.01 2.58 15.08
#